data_AF-A0A5C8Z5L8-F1
#
_entry.id   AF-A0A5C8Z5L8-F1
#
_cell.length_a   1.000
_cell.length_b   1.000
_cell.length_c   1.000
_cell.angle_alpha   90.00
_cell.angle_beta   90.00
_cell.angle_gamma   90.00
#
_symmetry.space_group_name_H-M   'P 1'
#
loop_
_entity.id
_entity.type
_entity.pdbx_description
1 polymer ?
#
loop_
_entity_poly.entity_id
_entity_poly.type
_entity_poly.pdbx_seq_one_letter_code
_entity_poly.pdbx_strand_id
1 'polypeptide(L)'
;MSSAPQHSQTADPTPTVPAAVSQQRRGSQGAGRRPVWAVGGGAGVMTGGLLLTVATVLEAGLGDGAPDSAVATFSAFYLAAAVVHAAAMLPLALGSTGSNGICGRRVLGTVALLSFGAVFLMSQVTYWVLSYGGGGSGPESAWILTAAGLTQLVLLLTASTVVVVARVAAGAARWAFPGLTAAAVVAGIVVTTASDPAVITGALLFSTCSQVVAGAVLLAGRARTATPRPV
;
A
#
# COMPACT_ATOMS: atom_id res chain seq x y z
N MET A 1 -85.80 32.73 -15.36
CA MET A 1 -85.71 31.38 -14.77
C MET A 1 -85.13 30.43 -15.81
N SER A 2 -84.16 29.61 -15.39
CA SER A 2 -83.60 28.40 -16.05
C SER A 2 -82.93 28.51 -17.43
N SER A 3 -81.87 27.79 -17.75
CA SER A 3 -80.85 26.98 -17.05
C SER A 3 -79.84 26.58 -18.14
N ALA A 4 -78.53 26.66 -17.86
CA ALA A 4 -77.48 26.14 -18.74
C ALA A 4 -77.11 24.69 -18.34
N PRO A 5 -76.75 23.78 -19.26
CA PRO A 5 -76.02 22.54 -18.96
C PRO A 5 -74.57 22.63 -19.46
N GLN A 6 -73.58 22.68 -18.56
CA GLN A 6 -72.83 21.56 -17.97
C GLN A 6 -71.80 20.89 -18.90
N HIS A 7 -70.54 21.29 -18.70
CA HIS A 7 -69.33 20.60 -19.12
C HIS A 7 -69.22 19.20 -18.48
N SER A 8 -69.03 18.18 -19.31
CA SER A 8 -68.60 16.85 -18.87
C SER A 8 -67.08 16.79 -18.86
N GLN A 9 -66.49 16.75 -17.67
CA GLN A 9 -65.05 16.62 -17.44
C GLN A 9 -64.76 15.17 -17.07
N THR A 10 -64.27 14.39 -18.03
CA THR A 10 -63.87 12.99 -17.86
C THR A 10 -62.53 12.96 -17.12
N ALA A 11 -62.54 12.49 -15.87
CA ALA A 11 -61.34 12.33 -15.06
C ALA A 11 -60.55 11.10 -15.54
N ASP A 12 -59.29 11.32 -15.89
CA ASP A 12 -58.30 10.29 -16.23
C ASP A 12 -57.67 9.75 -14.93
N PRO A 13 -57.75 8.44 -14.62
CA PRO A 13 -57.13 7.89 -13.43
C PRO A 13 -55.62 7.73 -13.62
N THR A 14 -54.85 8.61 -12.97
CA THR A 14 -53.39 8.53 -12.86
C THR A 14 -52.97 7.15 -12.34
N PRO A 15 -52.16 6.37 -13.09
CA PRO A 15 -51.66 5.09 -12.61
C PRO A 15 -50.69 5.32 -11.44
N THR A 16 -51.09 4.85 -10.27
CA THR A 16 -50.27 4.84 -9.05
C THR A 16 -49.21 3.76 -9.22
N VAL A 17 -48.03 4.15 -9.72
CA VAL A 17 -46.86 3.26 -9.77
C VAL A 17 -46.48 2.88 -8.33
N PRO A 18 -46.40 1.58 -7.97
CA PRO A 18 -46.06 1.16 -6.61
C PRO A 18 -44.65 1.62 -6.24
N ALA A 19 -44.55 2.46 -5.20
CA ALA A 19 -43.29 2.92 -4.61
C ALA A 19 -42.39 1.77 -4.09
N ALA A 20 -42.89 0.54 -4.04
CA ALA A 20 -42.14 -0.65 -3.63
C ALA A 20 -41.05 -1.06 -4.63
N VAL A 21 -41.23 -0.81 -5.94
CA VAL A 21 -40.25 -1.26 -6.96
C VAL A 21 -38.99 -0.36 -6.98
N SER A 22 -39.10 0.90 -6.53
CA SER A 22 -37.98 1.85 -6.50
C SER A 22 -37.08 1.70 -5.27
N GLN A 23 -37.53 1.03 -4.19
CA GLN A 23 -36.69 0.72 -3.03
C GLN A 23 -35.83 -0.53 -3.24
N GLN A 24 -36.34 -1.55 -3.93
CA GLN A 24 -35.60 -2.81 -4.14
C GLN A 24 -34.39 -2.64 -5.09
N ARG A 25 -34.41 -1.64 -5.98
CA ARG A 25 -33.26 -1.29 -6.85
C ARG A 25 -32.16 -0.49 -6.16
N ARG A 26 -32.41 0.08 -4.96
CA ARG A 26 -31.39 0.79 -4.17
C ARG A 26 -30.62 -0.13 -3.23
N GLY A 27 -31.14 -1.32 -2.93
CA GLY A 27 -30.49 -2.29 -2.03
C GLY A 27 -29.29 -3.02 -2.63
N SER A 28 -29.11 -3.02 -3.96
CA SER A 28 -28.06 -3.79 -4.65
C SER A 28 -26.93 -2.95 -5.27
N GLN A 29 -26.96 -1.61 -5.16
CA GLN A 29 -25.92 -0.73 -5.73
C GLN A 29 -24.74 -0.39 -4.79
N GLY A 30 -24.65 -1.03 -3.63
CA GLY A 30 -23.70 -0.63 -2.57
C GLY A 30 -22.41 -1.46 -2.44
N ALA A 31 -22.20 -2.52 -3.22
CA ALA A 31 -20.92 -3.24 -3.21
C ALA A 31 -19.89 -2.46 -4.05
N GLY A 32 -19.48 -1.29 -3.55
CA GLY A 32 -18.54 -0.41 -4.23
C GLY A 32 -17.27 -1.19 -4.64
N ARG A 33 -16.99 -1.24 -5.95
CA ARG A 33 -15.77 -1.84 -6.49
C ARG A 33 -14.57 -1.30 -5.72
N ARG A 34 -13.70 -2.20 -5.27
CA ARG A 34 -12.46 -1.80 -4.58
C ARG A 34 -11.61 -0.96 -5.53
N PRO A 35 -10.99 0.13 -5.04
CA PRO A 35 -10.18 0.97 -5.91
C PRO A 35 -8.92 0.22 -6.36
N VAL A 36 -8.42 0.54 -7.55
CA VAL A 36 -7.25 -0.14 -8.17
C VAL A 36 -6.01 -0.08 -7.29
N TRP A 37 -5.79 1.06 -6.60
CA TRP A 37 -4.68 1.20 -5.66
C TRP A 37 -4.77 0.24 -4.48
N ALA A 38 -5.98 -0.12 -4.04
CA ALA A 38 -6.17 -1.08 -2.95
C ALA A 38 -5.83 -2.49 -3.44
N VAL A 39 -6.34 -2.87 -4.61
CA VAL A 39 -6.11 -4.22 -5.16
C VAL A 39 -4.66 -4.41 -5.57
N GLY A 40 -4.14 -3.60 -6.49
CA GLY A 40 -2.77 -3.76 -6.99
C GLY A 40 -1.73 -3.39 -5.92
N GLY A 41 -1.93 -2.27 -5.25
CA GLY A 41 -1.01 -1.78 -4.23
C GLY A 41 -1.02 -2.62 -2.96
N GLY A 42 -2.20 -2.90 -2.42
CA GLY A 42 -2.34 -3.71 -1.21
C GLY A 42 -1.88 -5.16 -1.41
N ALA A 43 -2.28 -5.80 -2.52
CA ALA A 43 -1.82 -7.16 -2.82
C ALA A 43 -0.30 -7.20 -3.08
N GLY A 44 0.25 -6.20 -3.76
CA GLY A 44 1.68 -6.09 -3.99
C GLY A 44 2.46 -5.95 -2.68
N VAL A 45 2.07 -5.01 -1.80
CA VAL A 45 2.73 -4.84 -0.48
C VAL A 45 2.61 -6.10 0.38
N MET A 46 1.45 -6.76 0.37
CA MET A 46 1.24 -8.00 1.12
C MET A 46 2.12 -9.15 0.59
N THR A 47 2.15 -9.33 -0.72
CA THR A 47 2.92 -10.40 -1.38
C THR A 47 4.43 -10.15 -1.20
N GLY A 48 4.88 -8.91 -1.41
CA GLY A 48 6.27 -8.53 -1.15
C GLY A 48 6.65 -8.79 0.30
N GLY A 49 5.80 -8.43 1.26
CA GLY A 49 6.03 -8.68 2.68
C GLY A 49 6.16 -10.16 3.00
N LEU A 50 5.29 -11.01 2.44
CA LEU A 50 5.35 -12.47 2.61
C LEU A 50 6.64 -13.07 2.03
N LEU A 51 7.02 -12.66 0.81
CA LEU A 51 8.27 -13.10 0.19
C LEU A 51 9.48 -12.65 1.02
N LEU A 52 9.45 -11.43 1.55
CA LEU A 52 10.52 -10.90 2.37
C LEU A 52 10.59 -11.59 3.73
N THR A 53 9.46 -11.96 4.34
CA THR A 53 9.45 -12.78 5.56
C THR A 53 10.13 -14.13 5.31
N VAL A 54 9.81 -14.80 4.20
CA VAL A 54 10.48 -16.06 3.83
C VAL A 54 11.97 -15.83 3.63
N ALA A 55 12.37 -14.79 2.90
CA ALA A 55 13.77 -14.43 2.70
C ALA A 55 14.49 -14.19 4.04
N THR A 56 13.91 -13.43 4.96
CA THR A 56 14.50 -13.15 6.29
C THR A 56 14.69 -14.43 7.12
N VAL A 57 13.74 -15.37 7.05
CA VAL A 57 13.89 -16.66 7.75
C VAL A 57 15.01 -17.49 7.11
N LEU A 58 15.08 -17.54 5.78
CA LEU A 58 16.15 -18.24 5.07
C LEU A 58 17.51 -17.63 5.41
N GLU A 59 17.62 -16.30 5.39
CA GLU A 59 18.83 -15.55 5.72
C GLU A 59 19.33 -15.82 7.13
N ALA A 60 18.43 -15.87 8.11
CA ALA A 60 18.79 -16.20 9.49
C ALA A 60 19.40 -17.61 9.63
N GLY A 61 19.10 -18.51 8.68
CA GLY A 61 19.69 -19.85 8.60
C GLY A 61 20.96 -19.92 7.75
N LEU A 62 21.35 -18.85 7.06
CA LEU A 62 22.60 -18.81 6.31
C LEU A 62 23.75 -18.61 7.31
N GLY A 63 24.49 -19.68 7.58
CA GLY A 63 25.74 -19.62 8.32
C GLY A 63 26.97 -19.52 7.40
N ASP A 64 28.15 -19.47 8.01
CA ASP A 64 29.41 -19.57 7.28
C ASP A 64 29.47 -20.89 6.50
N GLY A 65 29.70 -20.81 5.19
CA GLY A 65 29.74 -21.98 4.31
C GLY A 65 28.37 -22.52 3.89
N ALA A 66 27.31 -21.70 3.96
CA ALA A 66 26.00 -22.06 3.40
C ALA A 66 26.12 -22.51 1.93
N PRO A 67 25.41 -23.57 1.51
CA PRO A 67 25.50 -24.05 0.14
C PRO A 67 24.94 -23.02 -0.85
N ASP A 68 25.52 -22.95 -2.04
CA ASP A 68 25.12 -22.01 -3.10
C ASP A 68 23.62 -22.05 -3.41
N SER A 69 22.99 -23.22 -3.29
CA SER A 69 21.55 -23.38 -3.49
C SER A 69 20.70 -22.69 -2.43
N ALA A 70 21.15 -22.62 -1.18
CA ALA A 70 20.47 -21.90 -0.11
C ALA A 70 20.57 -20.38 -0.33
N VAL A 71 21.78 -19.90 -0.69
CA VAL A 71 22.01 -18.49 -1.03
C VAL A 71 21.18 -18.09 -2.26
N ALA A 72 21.12 -18.94 -3.30
CA ALA A 72 20.32 -18.70 -4.49
C ALA A 72 18.81 -18.63 -4.16
N THR A 73 18.32 -19.52 -3.29
CA THR A 73 16.91 -19.53 -2.87
C THR A 73 16.57 -18.26 -2.09
N PHE A 74 17.39 -17.89 -1.10
CA PHE A 74 17.26 -16.62 -0.39
C PHE A 74 17.22 -15.44 -1.37
N SER A 75 18.18 -15.38 -2.29
CA SER A 75 18.33 -14.31 -3.27
C SER A 75 17.09 -14.15 -4.14
N ALA A 76 16.52 -15.27 -4.59
CA ALA A 76 15.30 -15.27 -5.39
C ALA A 76 14.11 -14.66 -4.62
N PHE A 77 13.86 -15.09 -3.38
CA PHE A 77 12.79 -14.52 -2.56
C PHE A 77 13.02 -13.04 -2.23
N TYR A 78 14.25 -12.69 -1.84
CA TYR A 78 14.63 -11.33 -1.46
C TYR A 78 14.47 -10.35 -2.63
N LEU A 79 15.04 -10.68 -3.79
CA LEU A 79 14.97 -9.81 -4.98
C LEU A 79 13.55 -9.77 -5.58
N ALA A 80 12.82 -10.89 -5.56
CA ALA A 80 11.42 -10.89 -5.97
C ALA A 80 10.58 -10.00 -5.05
N ALA A 81 10.77 -10.08 -3.73
CA ALA A 81 10.12 -9.18 -2.78
C ALA A 81 10.45 -7.72 -3.08
N ALA A 82 11.71 -7.41 -3.36
CA ALA A 82 12.17 -6.06 -3.68
C ALA A 82 11.43 -5.49 -4.91
N VAL A 83 11.38 -6.27 -6.00
CA VAL A 83 10.68 -5.90 -7.24
C VAL A 83 9.18 -5.75 -7.01
N VAL A 84 8.55 -6.68 -6.28
CA VAL A 84 7.11 -6.64 -6.01
C VAL A 84 6.74 -5.40 -5.20
N HIS A 85 7.50 -5.04 -4.16
CA HIS A 85 7.26 -3.81 -3.39
C HIS A 85 7.43 -2.56 -4.23
N ALA A 86 8.49 -2.47 -5.04
CA ALA A 86 8.72 -1.34 -5.91
C ALA A 86 7.58 -1.19 -6.93
N ALA A 87 7.17 -2.31 -7.55
CA ALA A 87 6.05 -2.34 -8.48
C ALA A 87 4.72 -1.98 -7.82
N ALA A 88 4.51 -2.35 -6.55
CA ALA A 88 3.30 -2.01 -5.79
C ALA A 88 3.14 -0.48 -5.61
N MET A 89 4.24 0.28 -5.62
CA MET A 89 4.18 1.75 -5.55
C MET A 89 3.49 2.37 -6.77
N LEU A 90 3.49 1.71 -7.94
CA LEU A 90 2.84 2.22 -9.15
C LEU A 90 1.32 2.33 -9.00
N PRO A 91 0.55 1.26 -8.72
CA PRO A 91 -0.89 1.38 -8.50
C PRO A 91 -1.22 2.22 -7.27
N LEU A 92 -0.37 2.24 -6.24
CA LEU A 92 -0.58 3.12 -5.09
C LEU A 92 -0.46 4.60 -5.47
N ALA A 93 0.58 4.97 -6.22
CA ALA A 93 0.84 6.36 -6.59
C ALA A 93 -0.11 6.85 -7.67
N LEU A 94 -0.36 6.04 -8.71
CA LEU A 94 -1.03 6.45 -9.93
C LEU A 94 -2.49 5.96 -10.03
N GLY A 95 -2.85 4.86 -9.35
CA GLY A 95 -4.14 4.21 -9.58
C GLY A 95 -4.30 3.81 -11.07
N SER A 96 -5.48 4.07 -11.64
CA SER A 96 -5.77 3.77 -13.06
C SER A 96 -5.40 4.89 -14.04
N THR A 97 -5.35 6.14 -13.60
CA THR A 97 -5.27 7.35 -14.48
C THR A 97 -4.38 8.45 -13.91
N GLY A 98 -3.49 8.16 -12.96
CA GLY A 98 -2.59 9.13 -12.30
C GLY A 98 -3.23 9.96 -11.18
N SER A 99 -4.54 10.19 -11.21
CA SER A 99 -5.30 10.97 -10.20
C SER A 99 -6.06 10.13 -9.17
N ASN A 100 -6.11 8.81 -9.41
CA ASN A 100 -6.87 7.84 -8.61
C ASN A 100 -5.97 7.04 -7.66
N GLY A 101 -4.71 7.44 -7.46
CA GLY A 101 -3.83 6.85 -6.46
C GLY A 101 -4.25 7.18 -5.02
N ILE A 102 -3.62 6.54 -4.04
CA ILE A 102 -3.88 6.76 -2.62
C ILE A 102 -3.50 8.18 -2.17
N CYS A 103 -2.62 8.86 -2.91
CA CYS A 103 -2.25 10.27 -2.72
C CYS A 103 -3.23 11.26 -3.38
N GLY A 104 -4.22 10.78 -4.15
CA GLY A 104 -5.16 11.62 -4.91
C GLY A 104 -4.44 12.50 -5.95
N ARG A 105 -4.84 13.77 -6.06
CA ARG A 105 -4.23 14.73 -7.00
C ARG A 105 -2.90 15.34 -6.53
N ARG A 106 -2.33 14.87 -5.42
CA ARG A 106 -1.14 15.48 -4.80
C ARG A 106 0.13 14.94 -5.45
N VAL A 107 0.76 15.78 -6.28
CA VAL A 107 2.02 15.47 -6.98
C VAL A 107 3.12 15.08 -5.98
N LEU A 108 3.28 15.83 -4.88
CA LEU A 108 4.32 15.57 -3.88
C LEU A 108 4.25 14.15 -3.32
N GLY A 109 3.07 13.65 -2.96
CA GLY A 109 2.92 12.28 -2.44
C GLY A 109 3.10 11.22 -3.50
N THR A 110 2.71 11.51 -4.75
CA THR A 110 2.92 10.61 -5.89
C THR A 110 4.41 10.44 -6.16
N VAL A 111 5.14 11.54 -6.27
CA VAL A 111 6.59 11.53 -6.48
C VAL A 111 7.30 10.87 -5.29
N ALA A 112 6.93 11.22 -4.05
CA ALA A 112 7.53 10.61 -2.87
C ALA A 112 7.37 9.08 -2.85
N LEU A 113 6.20 8.57 -3.24
CA LEU A 113 5.92 7.13 -3.24
C LEU A 113 6.66 6.38 -4.36
N LEU A 114 6.73 6.97 -5.56
CA LEU A 114 7.50 6.41 -6.67
C LEU A 114 9.00 6.41 -6.38
N SER A 115 9.53 7.54 -5.88
CA SER A 115 10.92 7.64 -5.46
C SER A 115 11.22 6.69 -4.30
N PHE A 116 10.30 6.50 -3.35
CA PHE A 116 10.45 5.50 -2.29
C PHE A 116 10.62 4.10 -2.89
N GLY A 117 9.78 3.69 -3.84
CA GLY A 117 9.90 2.39 -4.51
C GLY A 117 11.22 2.22 -5.26
N ALA A 118 11.67 3.26 -5.97
CA ALA A 118 12.92 3.24 -6.72
C ALA A 118 14.15 3.15 -5.79
N VAL A 119 14.22 4.01 -4.77
CA VAL A 119 15.31 4.00 -3.80
C VAL A 119 15.28 2.69 -3.00
N PHE A 120 14.10 2.17 -2.65
CA PHE A 120 13.99 0.88 -1.98
C PHE A 120 14.56 -0.25 -2.81
N LEU A 121 14.17 -0.37 -4.08
CA LEU A 121 14.73 -1.39 -4.97
C LEU A 121 16.25 -1.27 -5.08
N MET A 122 16.75 -0.05 -5.27
CA MET A 122 18.18 0.23 -5.32
C MET A 122 18.89 -0.20 -4.02
N SER A 123 18.34 0.14 -2.85
CA SER A 123 18.89 -0.26 -1.55
C SER A 123 18.94 -1.79 -1.39
N GLN A 124 17.88 -2.49 -1.77
CA GLN A 124 17.85 -3.96 -1.67
C GLN A 124 18.88 -4.59 -2.62
N VAL A 125 18.98 -4.13 -3.86
CA VAL A 125 19.99 -4.63 -4.82
C VAL A 125 21.40 -4.35 -4.31
N THR A 126 21.67 -3.14 -3.81
CA THR A 126 22.98 -2.77 -3.25
C THR A 126 23.32 -3.65 -2.06
N TYR A 127 22.39 -3.87 -1.13
CA TYR A 127 22.59 -4.79 -0.01
C TYR A 127 22.95 -6.20 -0.52
N TRP A 128 22.17 -6.73 -1.46
CA TRP A 128 22.41 -8.06 -2.01
C TRP A 128 23.78 -8.19 -2.67
N VAL A 129 24.19 -7.21 -3.48
CA VAL A 129 25.51 -7.21 -4.13
C VAL A 129 26.65 -7.18 -3.11
N LEU A 130 26.53 -6.36 -2.06
CA LEU A 130 27.57 -6.22 -1.05
C LEU A 130 27.65 -7.43 -0.11
N SER A 131 26.51 -8.01 0.25
CA SER A 131 26.48 -9.14 1.19
C SER A 131 26.74 -10.49 0.50
N TYR A 132 26.29 -10.66 -0.74
CA TYR A 132 26.28 -11.96 -1.42
C TYR A 132 26.95 -11.96 -2.80
N GLY A 133 27.21 -10.80 -3.40
CA GLY A 133 27.86 -10.66 -4.70
C GLY A 133 29.39 -10.65 -4.66
N GLY A 134 30.01 -10.92 -3.51
CA GLY A 134 31.47 -10.89 -3.33
C GLY A 134 32.08 -9.49 -3.20
N GLY A 135 31.26 -8.43 -3.21
CA GLY A 135 31.71 -7.06 -2.96
C GLY A 135 31.90 -6.81 -1.47
N GLY A 136 33.10 -7.07 -0.95
CA GLY A 136 33.40 -7.00 0.50
C GLY A 136 32.83 -5.76 1.21
N SER A 137 32.29 -5.96 2.42
CA SER A 137 31.64 -4.93 3.23
C SER A 137 32.65 -3.99 3.89
N GLY A 138 33.09 -2.96 3.17
CA GLY A 138 33.93 -1.89 3.70
C GLY A 138 33.13 -0.77 4.40
N PRO A 139 33.83 0.20 5.03
CA PRO A 139 33.21 1.41 5.59
C PRO A 139 32.42 2.21 4.54
N GLU A 140 32.86 2.12 3.27
CA GLU A 140 32.21 2.78 2.14
C GLU A 140 30.79 2.22 1.86
N SER A 141 30.62 0.89 1.94
CA SER A 141 29.29 0.30 1.81
C SER A 141 28.33 0.71 2.93
N ALA A 142 28.84 0.90 4.15
CA ALA A 142 28.02 1.24 5.30
C ALA A 142 27.36 2.64 5.17
N TRP A 143 28.10 3.64 4.67
CA TRP A 143 27.52 4.98 4.49
C TRP A 143 26.50 5.01 3.35
N ILE A 144 26.71 4.26 2.26
CA ILE A 144 25.76 4.18 1.14
C ILE A 144 24.42 3.63 1.61
N LEU A 145 24.46 2.49 2.33
CA LEU A 145 23.25 1.86 2.87
C LEU A 145 22.56 2.75 3.91
N THR A 146 23.32 3.47 4.73
CA THR A 146 22.79 4.41 5.71
C THR A 146 22.09 5.60 5.03
N ALA A 147 22.75 6.21 4.04
CA ALA A 147 22.20 7.34 3.30
C ALA A 147 20.93 6.94 2.52
N ALA A 148 20.95 5.75 1.91
CA ALA A 148 19.78 5.20 1.22
C ALA A 148 18.64 4.93 2.21
N GLY A 149 18.92 4.33 3.37
CA GLY A 149 17.94 4.09 4.43
C GLY A 149 17.28 5.37 4.97
N LEU A 150 18.08 6.41 5.23
CA LEU A 150 17.56 7.73 5.64
C LEU A 150 16.70 8.36 4.54
N THR A 151 17.14 8.27 3.28
CA THR A 151 16.39 8.77 2.13
C THR A 151 15.04 8.06 2.01
N GLN A 152 15.03 6.72 2.16
CA GLN A 152 13.81 5.93 2.17
C GLN A 152 12.87 6.35 3.31
N LEU A 153 13.40 6.58 4.51
CA LEU A 153 12.60 7.02 5.65
C LEU A 153 11.95 8.37 5.40
N VAL A 154 12.69 9.35 4.89
CA VAL A 154 12.15 10.69 4.57
C VAL A 154 11.07 10.61 3.50
N LEU A 155 11.29 9.82 2.44
CA LEU A 155 10.31 9.61 1.38
C LEU A 155 9.04 8.92 1.90
N LEU A 156 9.19 7.89 2.75
CA LEU A 156 8.07 7.18 3.36
C LEU A 156 7.28 8.07 4.33
N LEU A 157 7.96 8.89 5.14
CA LEU A 157 7.32 9.90 6.01
C LEU A 157 6.52 10.92 5.20
N THR A 158 7.10 11.40 4.09
CA THR A 158 6.46 12.35 3.18
C THR A 158 5.21 11.73 2.56
N ALA A 159 5.33 10.52 2.00
CA ALA A 159 4.20 9.78 1.43
C ALA A 159 3.10 9.52 2.48
N SER A 160 3.48 9.07 3.69
CA SER A 160 2.57 8.81 4.81
C SER A 160 1.76 10.04 5.19
N THR A 161 2.44 11.17 5.34
CA THR A 161 1.79 12.46 5.65
C THR A 161 0.81 12.84 4.55
N VAL A 162 1.23 12.74 3.28
CA VAL A 162 0.37 13.09 2.16
C VAL A 162 -0.85 12.17 2.07
N VAL A 163 -0.71 10.86 2.29
CA VAL A 163 -1.83 9.90 2.29
C VAL A 163 -2.88 10.27 3.35
N VAL A 164 -2.43 10.58 4.58
CA VAL A 164 -3.33 10.98 5.66
C VAL A 164 -4.07 12.28 5.32
N VAL A 165 -3.37 13.27 4.76
CA VAL A 165 -3.94 14.59 4.43
C VAL A 165 -4.81 14.53 3.17
N ALA A 166 -4.49 13.68 2.20
CA ALA A 166 -5.28 13.48 0.98
C ALA A 166 -6.67 12.89 1.28
N ARG A 167 -6.80 12.12 2.37
CA ARG A 167 -8.06 11.52 2.84
C ARG A 167 -8.79 10.65 1.79
N VAL A 168 -8.06 10.16 0.79
CA VAL A 168 -8.58 9.29 -0.28
C VAL A 168 -8.99 7.93 0.30
N ALA A 169 -8.15 7.34 1.16
CA ALA A 169 -8.45 6.11 1.86
C ALA A 169 -9.38 6.36 3.06
N ALA A 170 -10.33 5.43 3.27
CA ALA A 170 -11.21 5.40 4.43
C ALA A 170 -10.70 4.42 5.51
N GLY A 171 -11.14 4.63 6.76
CA GLY A 171 -10.91 3.69 7.86
C GLY A 171 -9.44 3.45 8.20
N ALA A 172 -9.06 2.18 8.39
CA ALA A 172 -7.70 1.76 8.75
C ALA A 172 -6.68 1.94 7.62
N ALA A 173 -7.11 1.89 6.35
CA ALA A 173 -6.22 2.03 5.19
C ALA A 173 -5.48 3.38 5.15
N ARG A 174 -6.04 4.44 5.74
CA ARG A 174 -5.35 5.75 5.87
C ARG A 174 -4.12 5.70 6.79
N TRP A 175 -4.07 4.73 7.70
CA TRP A 175 -3.04 4.59 8.71
C TRP A 175 -2.00 3.53 8.37
N ALA A 176 -2.18 2.80 7.25
CA ALA A 176 -1.26 1.76 6.84
C ALA A 176 0.17 2.29 6.63
N PHE A 177 0.32 3.42 5.93
CA PHE A 177 1.62 4.05 5.68
C PHE A 177 2.27 4.64 6.95
N PRO A 178 1.56 5.38 7.81
CA PRO A 178 2.08 5.76 9.13
C PRO A 178 2.52 4.56 9.99
N GLY A 179 1.74 3.47 9.99
CA GLY A 179 2.08 2.25 10.72
C GLY A 179 3.35 1.59 10.18
N LEU A 180 3.48 1.48 8.85
CA LEU A 180 4.70 1.02 8.18
C LEU A 180 5.91 1.88 8.52
N THR A 181 5.72 3.21 8.57
CA THR A 181 6.79 4.14 8.91
C THR A 181 7.27 3.93 10.34
N ALA A 182 6.34 3.78 11.29
CA ALA A 182 6.68 3.49 12.67
C ALA A 182 7.43 2.15 12.80
N ALA A 183 6.96 1.10 12.12
CA ALA A 183 7.62 -0.20 12.11
C ALA A 183 9.04 -0.12 11.50
N ALA A 184 9.21 0.63 10.41
CA ALA A 184 10.50 0.84 9.76
C ALA A 184 11.49 1.61 10.66
N VAL A 185 11.01 2.62 11.39
CA VAL A 185 11.84 3.35 12.37
C VAL A 185 12.29 2.43 13.50
N VAL A 186 11.36 1.67 14.09
CA VAL A 186 11.69 0.73 15.18
C VAL A 186 12.70 -0.31 14.69
N ALA A 187 12.45 -0.93 13.53
CA ALA A 187 13.36 -1.91 12.96
C ALA A 187 14.73 -1.29 12.64
N GLY A 188 14.77 -0.09 12.05
CA GLY A 188 16.02 0.61 11.74
C GLY A 188 16.84 0.97 13.00
N ILE A 189 16.19 1.38 14.09
CA ILE A 189 16.87 1.63 15.36
C ILE A 189 17.45 0.32 15.91
N VAL A 190 16.68 -0.77 15.91
CA VAL A 190 17.17 -2.05 16.40
C VAL A 190 18.34 -2.57 15.56
N VAL A 191 18.25 -2.52 14.23
CA VAL A 191 19.33 -2.96 13.32
C VAL A 191 20.61 -2.15 13.52
N THR A 192 20.51 -0.86 13.87
CA THR A 192 21.69 0.00 14.08
C THR A 192 22.28 -0.09 15.48
N THR A 193 21.53 -0.56 16.47
CA THR A 193 21.96 -0.56 17.89
C THR A 193 22.18 -1.96 18.46
N ALA A 194 21.57 -3.00 17.88
CA ALA A 194 21.73 -4.38 18.33
C ALA A 194 22.99 -5.01 17.75
N SER A 195 23.69 -5.79 18.57
CA SER A 195 24.81 -6.64 18.15
C SER A 195 24.44 -8.13 18.05
N ASP A 196 23.30 -8.53 18.62
CA ASP A 196 22.78 -9.90 18.58
C ASP A 196 22.03 -10.15 17.27
N PRO A 197 22.50 -11.08 16.41
CA PRO A 197 21.82 -11.44 15.17
C PRO A 197 20.36 -11.85 15.37
N ALA A 198 20.02 -12.53 16.47
CA ALA A 198 18.64 -12.96 16.73
C ALA A 198 17.69 -11.77 16.94
N VAL A 199 18.18 -10.71 17.61
CA VAL A 199 17.43 -9.46 17.82
C VAL A 199 17.24 -8.71 16.50
N ILE A 200 18.28 -8.66 15.67
CA ILE A 200 18.22 -8.05 14.33
C ILE A 200 17.20 -8.79 13.46
N THR A 201 17.29 -10.12 13.37
CA THR A 201 16.32 -10.95 12.65
C THR A 201 14.90 -10.74 13.17
N GLY A 202 14.71 -10.71 14.50
CA GLY A 202 13.40 -10.45 15.11
C GLY A 202 12.80 -9.10 14.69
N ALA A 203 13.61 -8.04 14.64
CA ALA A 203 13.18 -6.73 14.18
C ALA A 203 12.83 -6.70 12.68
N LEU A 204 13.60 -7.40 11.85
CA LEU A 204 13.30 -7.56 10.42
C LEU A 204 12.01 -8.36 10.20
N LEU A 205 11.79 -9.45 10.94
CA LEU A 205 10.54 -10.21 10.92
C LEU A 205 9.35 -9.37 11.36
N PHE A 206 9.49 -8.55 12.41
CA PHE A 206 8.46 -7.60 12.82
C PHE A 206 8.12 -6.60 11.70
N SER A 207 9.16 -6.07 11.01
CA SER A 207 8.99 -5.15 9.89
C SER A 207 8.24 -5.81 8.72
N THR A 208 8.63 -7.02 8.32
CA THR A 208 7.98 -7.74 7.21
C THR A 208 6.54 -8.13 7.55
N CYS A 209 6.26 -8.62 8.77
CA CYS A 209 4.91 -8.86 9.26
C CYS A 209 4.04 -7.59 9.22
N SER A 210 4.62 -6.45 9.60
CA SER A 210 3.92 -5.15 9.52
C SER A 210 3.57 -4.79 8.08
N GLN A 211 4.42 -5.14 7.10
CA GLN A 211 4.13 -4.96 5.68
C GLN A 211 2.99 -5.88 5.21
N VAL A 212 2.97 -7.13 5.65
CA VAL A 212 1.86 -8.06 5.35
C VAL A 212 0.54 -7.49 5.88
N VAL A 213 0.51 -7.05 7.15
CA VAL A 213 -0.68 -6.45 7.76
C VAL A 213 -1.10 -5.17 7.05
N ALA A 214 -0.15 -4.27 6.74
CA ALA A 214 -0.44 -3.04 6.02
C ALA A 214 -0.99 -3.32 4.61
N GLY A 215 -0.41 -4.29 3.90
CA GLY A 215 -0.88 -4.75 2.59
C GLY A 215 -2.31 -5.30 2.67
N ALA A 216 -2.61 -6.14 3.66
CA ALA A 216 -3.96 -6.67 3.89
C ALA A 216 -4.98 -5.55 4.21
N VAL A 217 -4.60 -4.59 5.06
CA VAL A 217 -5.42 -3.42 5.40
C VAL A 217 -5.68 -2.54 4.17
N LEU A 218 -4.67 -2.31 3.33
CA LEU A 218 -4.81 -1.60 2.07
C LEU A 218 -5.71 -2.36 1.09
N LEU A 219 -5.55 -3.68 0.98
CA LEU A 219 -6.32 -4.55 0.11
C LEU A 219 -7.81 -4.60 0.49
N ALA A 220 -8.11 -4.55 1.79
CA ALA A 220 -9.46 -4.40 2.31
C ALA A 220 -9.99 -2.96 2.22
N GLY A 221 -9.14 -2.00 1.88
CA GLY A 221 -9.42 -0.58 1.86
C GLY A 221 -10.49 -0.18 0.84
N ARG A 222 -11.23 0.88 1.20
CA ARG A 222 -12.21 1.53 0.31
C ARG A 222 -11.84 2.99 0.11
N ALA A 223 -12.16 3.53 -1.06
CA ALA A 223 -12.09 4.96 -1.32
C ALA A 223 -13.18 5.68 -0.52
N ARG A 224 -12.88 6.89 -0.02
CA ARG A 224 -13.88 7.75 0.60
C ARG A 224 -14.82 8.28 -0.49
N THR A 225 -16.10 7.98 -0.38
CA THR A 225 -17.13 8.60 -1.24
C THR A 225 -17.18 10.09 -0.93
N ALA A 226 -17.01 10.93 -1.95
CA ALA A 226 -17.19 12.36 -1.81
C ALA A 226 -18.67 12.64 -1.47
N THR A 227 -18.94 13.15 -0.28
CA THR A 227 -20.24 13.77 0.00
C THR A 227 -20.33 15.03 -0.87
N PRO A 228 -21.38 15.17 -1.72
CA PRO A 228 -21.61 16.41 -2.44
C PRO A 228 -21.69 17.54 -1.41
N ARG A 229 -20.89 18.59 -1.58
CA ARG A 229 -21.10 19.80 -0.79
C ARG A 229 -22.43 20.40 -1.23
N PRO A 230 -23.36 20.72 -0.32
CA PRO A 230 -24.49 21.57 -0.66
C PRO A 230 -23.91 22.91 -1.13
N VAL A 231 -24.37 23.34 -2.31
CA VAL A 231 -24.06 24.65 -2.91
C VAL A 231 -24.92 25.70 -2.22
#